data_AF-D4B000-F1
#
_entry.id   AF-D4B000-F1
#
_cell.length_a   1.000
_cell.length_b   1.000
_cell.length_c   1.000
_cell.angle_alpha   90.00
_cell.angle_beta   90.00
_cell.angle_gamma   90.00
#
_symmetry.space_group_name_H-M   'P 1'
#
loop_
_entity.id
_entity.type
_entity.pdbx_description
1 polymer ?
#
loop_
_entity_poly.entity_id
_entity_poly.type
_entity_poly.pdbx_seq_one_letter_code
_entity_poly.pdbx_strand_id
1 'polypeptide(L)'
;MAGIIGIYGLVVSVLIANDLKQNLPLYTGFVQLGAGLAVGLAGLAAGFAIGIVGDAGVRGTAQQPRLFVGMILILIFAEVLVLKLPAKWEQSENIIDEHL
;
A
#
# COMPACT_ATOMS: atom_id res chain seq x y z
N MET A 1 13.69 1.53 3.14
CA MET A 1 12.24 1.75 3.37
C MET A 1 11.36 0.75 2.61
N ALA A 2 11.75 0.23 1.43
CA ALA A 2 10.95 -0.72 0.64
C ALA A 2 10.44 -1.98 1.39
N GLY A 3 11.14 -2.46 2.42
CA GLY A 3 10.71 -3.64 3.19
C GLY A 3 9.40 -3.46 3.97
N ILE A 4 9.03 -2.23 4.34
CA ILE A 4 7.83 -1.96 5.15
C ILE A 4 6.56 -2.19 4.32
N ILE A 5 6.58 -1.87 3.02
CA ILE A 5 5.46 -2.10 2.09
C ILE A 5 5.14 -3.59 1.96
N GLY A 6 6.16 -4.45 1.98
CA GLY A 6 5.97 -5.90 1.96
C GLY A 6 5.26 -6.42 3.21
N ILE A 7 5.52 -5.80 4.37
CA ILE A 7 4.84 -6.15 5.63
C ILE A 7 3.37 -5.76 5.57
N TYR A 8 3.03 -4.59 5.00
CA TYR A 8 1.63 -4.18 4.82
C TYR A 8 0.84 -5.16 3.94
N GLY A 9 1.40 -5.58 2.80
CA GLY A 9 0.77 -6.58 1.94
C GLY A 9 0.59 -7.94 2.62
N LEU A 10 1.58 -8.35 3.43
CA LEU A 10 1.51 -9.59 4.20
C LEU A 10 0.42 -9.55 5.28
N VAL A 11 0.31 -8.45 6.02
CA VAL A 11 -0.73 -8.28 7.04
C VAL A 11 -2.13 -8.33 6.40
N VAL A 12 -2.35 -7.62 5.30
CA VAL A 12 -3.64 -7.65 4.58
C VAL A 12 -3.98 -9.05 4.08
N SER A 13 -3.00 -9.78 3.54
CA SER A 13 -3.20 -11.17 3.09
C SER A 13 -3.60 -12.10 4.25
N VAL A 14 -2.98 -11.92 5.43
CA VAL A 14 -3.30 -12.71 6.63
C VAL A 14 -4.69 -12.37 7.18
N LEU A 15 -5.09 -11.10 7.16
CA LEU A 15 -6.42 -10.67 7.59
C LEU A 15 -7.52 -11.27 6.70
N ILE A 16 -7.35 -11.18 5.37
CA ILE A 16 -8.30 -11.78 4.42
C ILE A 16 -8.36 -13.30 4.61
N ALA A 17 -7.21 -13.97 4.78
CA ALA A 17 -7.16 -15.42 4.97
C ALA A 17 -7.86 -15.89 6.25
N ASN A 18 -7.86 -15.08 7.32
CA ASN A 18 -8.53 -15.40 8.57
C ASN A 18 -10.06 -15.26 8.49
N ASP A 19 -10.55 -14.39 7.62
CA ASP A 19 -11.97 -14.07 7.48
C ASP A 19 -12.69 -14.97 6.44
N LEU A 20 -11.96 -15.86 5.78
CA LEU A 20 -12.52 -16.84 4.85
C LEU A 20 -13.36 -17.90 5.59
N LYS A 21 -14.66 -17.93 5.30
CA LYS A 21 -15.61 -18.95 5.79
C LYS A 21 -16.26 -19.70 4.63
N GLN A 22 -16.57 -20.97 4.84
CA GLN A 22 -17.10 -21.88 3.79
C GLN A 22 -18.50 -21.49 3.27
N ASN A 23 -19.21 -20.59 3.97
CA ASN A 23 -20.55 -20.11 3.59
C ASN A 23 -20.55 -18.58 3.39
N LEU A 24 -19.64 -18.11 2.53
CA LEU A 24 -19.52 -16.70 2.14
C LEU A 24 -20.43 -16.41 0.94
N PRO A 25 -21.25 -15.35 0.96
CA PRO A 25 -21.96 -14.90 -0.23
C PRO A 25 -20.95 -14.48 -1.32
N LEU A 26 -21.24 -14.80 -2.59
CA LEU A 26 -20.34 -14.54 -3.72
C LEU A 26 -19.89 -13.07 -3.81
N TYR A 27 -20.76 -12.15 -3.39
CA TYR A 27 -20.45 -10.72 -3.33
C TYR A 27 -19.23 -10.43 -2.43
N THR A 28 -19.20 -10.96 -1.21
CA THR A 28 -18.09 -10.76 -0.27
C THR A 28 -16.77 -11.35 -0.77
N GLY A 29 -16.84 -12.47 -1.52
CA GLY A 29 -15.66 -13.05 -2.15
C GLY A 29 -15.04 -12.17 -3.24
N PHE A 30 -15.87 -11.51 -4.06
CA PHE A 30 -15.37 -10.55 -5.07
C PHE A 30 -14.81 -9.28 -4.42
N VAL A 31 -15.41 -8.81 -3.32
CA VAL A 31 -14.91 -7.67 -2.54
C VAL A 31 -13.53 -7.97 -1.95
N GLN A 32 -13.36 -9.13 -1.29
CA GLN A 32 -12.06 -9.53 -0.72
C GLN A 32 -10.97 -9.70 -1.79
N LEU A 33 -11.32 -10.23 -2.97
CA LEU A 33 -10.40 -10.33 -4.10
C LEU A 33 -10.03 -8.95 -4.66
N GLY A 34 -10.99 -8.03 -4.75
CA GLY A 34 -10.77 -6.64 -5.15
C GLY A 34 -9.88 -5.88 -4.17
N ALA A 35 -10.13 -6.02 -2.87
CA ALA A 35 -9.33 -5.41 -1.81
C ALA A 35 -7.87 -5.91 -1.84
N GLY A 36 -7.68 -7.24 -1.95
CA GLY A 36 -6.34 -7.83 -2.07
C GLY A 36 -5.57 -7.35 -3.30
N LEU A 37 -6.22 -7.29 -4.47
CA LEU A 37 -5.60 -6.79 -5.71
C LEU A 37 -5.28 -5.29 -5.65
N ALA A 38 -6.18 -4.48 -5.09
CA ALA A 38 -5.96 -3.04 -4.97
C ALA A 38 -4.74 -2.72 -4.09
N VAL A 39 -4.62 -3.38 -2.92
CA VAL A 39 -3.47 -3.21 -2.02
C VAL A 39 -2.19 -3.74 -2.65
N GLY A 40 -2.23 -4.90 -3.32
CA GLY A 40 -1.07 -5.49 -3.99
C GLY A 40 -0.52 -4.62 -5.12
N LEU A 41 -1.39 -4.11 -6.00
CA LEU A 41 -0.98 -3.23 -7.10
C LEU A 41 -0.51 -1.85 -6.62
N ALA A 42 -1.17 -1.29 -5.60
CA ALA A 42 -0.72 -0.05 -4.96
C ALA A 42 0.66 -0.21 -4.32
N GLY A 43 0.90 -1.32 -3.61
CA GLY A 43 2.20 -1.65 -3.02
C GLY A 43 3.31 -1.82 -4.05
N LEU A 44 3.02 -2.45 -5.20
CA LEU A 44 3.98 -2.60 -6.29
C LEU A 44 4.35 -1.24 -6.91
N ALA A 45 3.36 -0.36 -7.13
CA ALA A 45 3.60 0.99 -7.63
C ALA A 45 4.44 1.83 -6.67
N ALA A 46 4.16 1.78 -5.35
CA ALA A 46 4.99 2.43 -4.33
C ALA A 46 6.42 1.90 -4.32
N GLY A 47 6.58 0.58 -4.36
CA GLY A 47 7.89 -0.07 -4.38
C GLY A 47 8.74 0.39 -5.57
N PHE A 48 8.13 0.52 -6.75
CA PHE A 48 8.79 1.06 -7.93
C PHE A 48 9.21 2.53 -7.78
N ALA A 49 8.31 3.38 -7.28
CA ALA A 49 8.60 4.80 -7.07
C ALA A 49 9.75 4.99 -6.07
N ILE A 50 9.71 4.27 -4.94
CA ILE A 50 10.76 4.30 -3.91
C ILE A 50 12.09 3.75 -4.44
N GLY A 51 12.06 2.71 -5.27
CA GLY A 51 13.26 2.16 -5.90
C GLY A 51 13.97 3.17 -6.79
N ILE A 52 13.21 3.87 -7.65
CA ILE A 52 13.75 4.87 -8.57
C ILE A 52 14.26 6.10 -7.82
N VAL A 53 13.46 6.63 -6.88
CA VAL A 53 13.87 7.78 -6.04
C VAL A 53 15.06 7.42 -5.17
N GLY A 54 15.12 6.18 -4.67
CA GLY A 54 16.23 5.65 -3.91
C GLY A 54 17.54 5.63 -4.73
N ASP A 55 17.53 5.06 -5.94
CA ASP A 55 18.73 5.01 -6.80
C ASP A 55 19.23 6.41 -7.19
N ALA A 56 18.33 7.31 -7.60
CA ALA A 56 18.69 8.69 -7.91
C ALA A 56 19.16 9.47 -6.66
N GLY A 57 18.50 9.24 -5.53
CA GLY A 57 18.77 9.92 -4.27
C GLY A 57 20.10 9.53 -3.63
N VAL A 58 20.51 8.26 -3.71
CA VAL A 58 21.83 7.82 -3.19
C VAL A 58 22.96 8.38 -4.04
N ARG A 59 22.80 8.43 -5.38
CA ARG A 59 23.78 9.02 -6.29
C ARG A 59 23.93 10.53 -6.04
N GLY A 60 22.83 11.25 -5.80
CA GLY A 60 22.84 12.67 -5.45
C GLY A 60 23.44 12.95 -4.07
N THR A 61 23.13 12.11 -3.07
CA THR A 61 23.67 12.23 -1.71
C THR A 61 25.19 11.99 -1.67
N ALA A 62 25.71 11.12 -2.55
CA ALA A 62 27.14 10.89 -2.68
C ALA A 62 27.92 12.14 -3.12
N GLN A 63 27.30 13.04 -3.90
CA GLN A 63 27.94 14.30 -4.31
C GLN A 63 27.72 15.43 -3.30
N GLN A 64 26.59 15.45 -2.61
CA GLN A 64 26.30 16.44 -1.58
C GLN A 64 25.53 15.79 -0.40
N PRO A 65 26.19 15.60 0.76
CA PRO A 65 25.57 14.94 1.93
C PRO A 65 24.31 15.64 2.47
N ARG A 66 24.13 16.93 2.17
CA ARG A 66 22.98 17.74 2.58
C ARG A 66 21.66 17.32 1.92
N LEU A 67 21.72 16.58 0.80
CA LEU A 67 20.52 16.07 0.11
C LEU A 67 19.88 14.86 0.79
N PHE A 68 20.55 14.24 1.77
CA PHE A 68 20.03 13.07 2.46
C PHE A 68 18.65 13.32 3.10
N VAL A 69 18.47 14.48 3.73
CA VAL A 69 17.18 14.85 4.37
C VAL A 69 16.09 15.07 3.32
N GLY A 70 16.42 15.68 2.18
CA GLY A 70 15.48 15.89 1.07
C GLY A 70 15.00 14.57 0.46
N MET A 71 15.90 13.61 0.29
CA MET A 71 15.56 12.26 -0.18
C MET A 71 14.60 11.55 0.78
N ILE A 72 14.87 11.60 2.10
CA ILE A 72 14.01 10.99 3.11
C ILE A 72 12.59 11.61 3.07
N LEU A 73 12.49 12.94 2.93
CA LEU A 73 11.20 13.62 2.83
C LEU A 73 10.38 13.17 1.61
N ILE A 74 11.02 13.04 0.44
CA ILE A 74 10.34 12.57 -0.78
C ILE A 74 9.84 11.13 -0.60
N LEU A 75 10.64 10.27 0.03
CA LEU A 75 10.28 8.88 0.30
C LEU A 75 9.06 8.77 1.24
N ILE A 76 8.97 9.61 2.27
CA ILE A 76 7.84 9.62 3.21
C ILE A 76 6.55 10.09 2.52
N PHE A 77 6.60 11.15 1.72
CA PHE A 77 5.41 11.64 1.00
C PHE A 77 4.88 10.62 -0.02
N ALA A 78 5.78 9.91 -0.70
CA ALA A 78 5.41 8.83 -1.61
C ALA A 78 4.65 7.71 -0.89
N GLU A 79 5.10 7.34 0.31
CA GLU A 79 4.44 6.30 1.12
C GLU A 79 3.04 6.72 1.59
N VAL A 80 2.90 7.96 2.09
CA VAL A 80 1.61 8.49 2.57
C VAL A 80 0.57 8.57 1.44
N LEU A 81 0.98 8.97 0.23
CA LEU A 81 0.08 9.03 -0.92
C LEU A 81 -0.47 7.64 -1.28
N VAL A 82 0.41 6.63 -1.26
CA VAL A 82 0.02 5.26 -1.60
C VAL A 82 -0.81 4.62 -0.51
N LEU A 83 -0.54 4.85 0.77
CA LEU A 83 -1.38 4.33 1.85
C LEU A 83 -2.79 4.94 1.84
N LYS A 84 -2.93 6.22 1.45
CA LYS A 84 -4.22 6.91 1.42
C LYS A 84 -5.15 6.40 0.31
N LEU A 85 -4.59 5.92 -0.80
CA LEU A 85 -5.35 5.51 -1.98
C LEU A 85 -6.22 4.24 -1.77
N PRO A 86 -5.73 3.11 -1.22
CA PRO A 86 -6.55 1.93 -0.93
C PRO A 86 -7.45 2.12 0.30
N ALA A 87 -7.02 2.89 1.32
CA ALA A 87 -7.84 3.12 2.52
C ALA A 87 -9.15 3.87 2.22
N LYS A 88 -9.22 4.62 1.12
CA LYS A 88 -10.43 5.34 0.72
C LYS A 88 -11.51 4.42 0.11
N TRP A 89 -11.13 3.22 -0.35
CA TRP A 89 -12.06 2.24 -0.89
C TRP A 89 -12.74 1.42 0.22
N GLU A 90 -11.97 0.97 1.21
CA GLU A 90 -12.49 0.20 2.34
C GLU A 90 -13.47 1.00 3.21
N GLN A 91 -13.26 2.32 3.33
CA GLN A 91 -14.19 3.19 4.04
C GLN A 91 -15.46 3.53 3.24
N SER A 92 -15.46 3.34 1.93
CA SER A 92 -16.67 3.50 1.10
C SER A 92 -17.55 2.25 1.13
N GLU A 93 -16.99 1.06 1.38
CA GLU A 93 -17.74 -0.18 1.52
C GLU A 93 -18.46 -0.28 2.88
N ASN A 94 -17.83 0.17 3.97
CA ASN A 94 -18.50 0.21 5.28
C ASN A 94 -19.73 1.15 5.31
N ILE A 95 -19.80 2.16 4.43
CA ILE A 95 -20.95 3.09 4.35
C ILE A 95 -22.13 2.48 3.59
N ILE A 96 -21.89 1.53 2.67
CA ILE A 96 -22.97 0.85 1.94
C ILE A 96 -23.53 -0.35 2.71
N ASP A 97 -22.73 -1.01 3.55
CA ASP A 97 -23.20 -2.10 4.40
C ASP A 97 -23.98 -1.62 5.64
N GLU A 98 -23.78 -0.37 6.09
CA GLU A 98 -24.52 0.20 7.24
C GLU A 98 -25.91 0.79 6.84
N HIS A 99 -26.19 0.87 5.55
CA HIS A 99 -27.44 1.44 4.99
C HIS A 99 -28.37 0.40 4.32
N LEU A 100 -28.11 -0.90 4.50
CA LEU A 100 -28.95 -2.03 4.07
C LEU A 100 -29.27 -2.96 5.24
#